data_AF-A0AAV0YQ53-F1
#
_entry.id   AF-A0AAV0YQ53-F1
#
_cell.length_a   1.000
_cell.length_b   1.000
_cell.length_c   1.000
_cell.angle_alpha   90.00
_cell.angle_beta   90.00
_cell.angle_gamma   90.00
#
_symmetry.space_group_name_H-M   'P 1'
#
loop_
_entity.id
_entity.type
_entity.pdbx_description
1 polymer ?
#
loop_
_entity_poly.entity_id
_entity_poly.type
_entity_poly.pdbx_seq_one_letter_code
_entity_poly.pdbx_strand_id
1 'polypeptide(L)'
;MRFQHLESLSLCGCTELNDSGLTRLLSYGSNLQKLNLDCCLKVTDYGLSLVASGCPSLTSISLYRCINISDDGLETLATACLSLKCINLSYCSQISDKGLKALTQRCRQLQAVNISHCESIRGVGFKGCSKSLTHVEAWSCKLNPEGVTGIISGGGIEYLDVSCLSWYPLGDTLLGIRLSSNLKVLNFRMCRSVSDTSIVAISMGCTLLEEWNLALCHEALRDGCRSLSVLYLNGCVHVTPFALELFKSHRANVCIKDEEGSI
;
A
#
# COMPACT_ATOMS: atom_id res chain seq x y z
N MET A 1 -32.51 -22.66 -2.24
CA MET A 1 -31.07 -22.62 -2.61
C MET A 1 -30.32 -21.89 -1.50
N ARG A 2 -29.19 -22.40 -1.01
CA ARG A 2 -28.75 -22.20 0.40
C ARG A 2 -27.89 -20.95 0.69
N PHE A 3 -27.45 -20.18 -0.32
CA PHE A 3 -26.48 -19.08 -0.15
C PHE A 3 -26.74 -17.81 -0.98
N GLN A 4 -28.01 -17.38 -1.11
CA GLN A 4 -28.34 -16.18 -1.92
C GLN A 4 -27.89 -14.85 -1.30
N HIS A 5 -27.45 -14.85 -0.04
CA HIS A 5 -27.03 -13.67 0.72
C HIS A 5 -25.56 -13.71 1.14
N LEU A 6 -24.75 -14.54 0.49
CA LEU A 6 -23.33 -14.62 0.83
C LEU A 6 -22.61 -13.33 0.36
N GLU A 7 -22.24 -12.49 1.31
CA GLU A 7 -21.52 -11.24 1.04
C GLU A 7 -20.01 -11.37 1.28
N SER A 8 -19.58 -12.35 2.08
CA SER A 8 -18.17 -12.59 2.39
C SER A 8 -17.84 -14.08 2.34
N LEU A 9 -16.75 -14.41 1.66
CA LEU A 9 -16.21 -15.75 1.54
C LEU A 9 -14.71 -15.72 1.78
N SER A 10 -14.22 -16.58 2.66
CA SER A 10 -12.78 -16.82 2.85
C SER A 10 -12.45 -18.26 2.50
N LEU A 11 -11.46 -18.44 1.63
CA LEU A 11 -10.84 -19.70 1.26
C LEU A 11 -9.33 -19.67 1.60
N CYS A 12 -8.94 -18.78 2.52
CA CYS A 12 -7.55 -18.61 2.95
C CYS A 12 -6.93 -19.95 3.34
N GLY A 13 -5.72 -20.22 2.82
CA GLY A 13 -4.94 -21.41 3.12
C GLY A 13 -5.47 -22.69 2.49
N CYS A 14 -6.50 -22.64 1.63
CA CYS A 14 -6.91 -23.79 0.82
C CYS A 14 -5.89 -24.05 -0.29
N THR A 15 -4.73 -24.61 0.04
CA THR A 15 -3.60 -24.82 -0.89
C THR A 15 -3.92 -25.77 -2.05
N GLU A 16 -4.91 -26.64 -1.87
CA GLU A 16 -5.40 -27.57 -2.89
C GLU A 16 -6.51 -26.98 -3.79
N LEU A 17 -7.01 -25.77 -3.47
CA LEU A 17 -8.00 -25.09 -4.30
C LEU A 17 -7.37 -24.67 -5.63
N ASN A 18 -7.91 -25.22 -6.72
CA ASN A 18 -7.62 -24.81 -8.09
C ASN A 18 -8.80 -24.04 -8.70
N ASP A 19 -8.64 -23.56 -9.93
CA ASP A 19 -9.64 -22.71 -10.60
C ASP A 19 -11.04 -23.34 -10.70
N SER A 20 -11.13 -24.67 -10.85
CA SER A 20 -12.43 -25.37 -10.92
C SER A 20 -13.23 -25.26 -9.61
N GLY A 21 -12.54 -25.10 -8.48
CA GLY A 21 -13.17 -24.84 -7.19
C GLY A 21 -13.91 -23.50 -7.13
N LEU A 22 -13.57 -22.55 -8.01
CA LEU A 22 -14.17 -21.22 -8.09
C LEU A 22 -15.36 -21.15 -9.07
N THR A 23 -15.60 -22.19 -9.88
CA THR A 23 -16.70 -22.20 -10.87
C THR A 23 -18.07 -21.92 -10.25
N ARG A 24 -18.28 -22.33 -8.99
CA ARG A 24 -19.55 -22.10 -8.27
C ARG A 24 -19.84 -20.62 -8.02
N LEU A 25 -18.83 -19.74 -8.05
CA LEU A 25 -19.02 -18.29 -7.96
C LEU A 25 -19.85 -17.74 -9.12
N LEU A 26 -19.84 -18.39 -10.29
CA LEU A 26 -20.69 -17.98 -11.41
C LEU A 26 -22.19 -18.05 -11.09
N SER A 27 -22.60 -18.95 -10.18
CA SER A 27 -24.01 -19.15 -9.82
C SER A 27 -24.41 -18.47 -8.51
N TYR A 28 -23.44 -18.20 -7.62
CA TYR A 28 -23.72 -17.76 -6.25
C TYR A 28 -22.94 -16.51 -5.82
N GLY A 29 -22.08 -15.97 -6.67
CA GLY A 29 -21.18 -14.87 -6.35
C GLY A 29 -21.74 -13.47 -6.57
N SER A 30 -22.95 -13.33 -7.13
CA SER A 30 -23.47 -12.02 -7.57
C SER A 30 -23.59 -10.98 -6.45
N ASN A 31 -23.84 -11.43 -5.21
CA ASN A 31 -23.93 -10.59 -4.02
C ASN A 31 -22.63 -10.57 -3.20
N LEU A 32 -21.58 -11.27 -3.65
CA LEU A 32 -20.32 -11.36 -2.92
C LEU A 32 -19.58 -10.02 -2.99
N GLN A 33 -19.29 -9.46 -1.82
CA GLN A 33 -18.60 -8.19 -1.66
C GLN A 33 -17.17 -8.36 -1.18
N LYS A 34 -16.85 -9.44 -0.46
CA LYS A 34 -15.52 -9.70 0.11
C LYS A 34 -15.07 -11.12 -0.20
N LEU A 35 -13.90 -11.26 -0.81
CA LEU A 35 -13.31 -12.56 -1.11
C LEU A 35 -11.87 -12.62 -0.60
N ASN A 36 -11.55 -13.65 0.18
CA ASN A 36 -10.17 -13.93 0.58
C ASN A 36 -9.72 -15.25 -0.07
N LEU A 37 -8.66 -15.19 -0.87
CA LEU A 37 -7.99 -16.32 -1.52
C LEU A 37 -6.52 -16.45 -1.08
N ASP A 38 -6.17 -15.90 0.08
CA ASP A 38 -4.80 -15.87 0.59
C ASP A 38 -4.21 -17.28 0.61
N CYS A 39 -2.97 -17.43 0.14
CA CYS A 39 -2.27 -18.72 0.04
C CYS A 39 -3.00 -19.81 -0.79
N CYS A 40 -3.95 -19.46 -1.67
CA CYS A 40 -4.51 -20.38 -2.67
C CYS A 40 -3.55 -20.56 -3.84
N LEU A 41 -2.47 -21.33 -3.63
CA LEU A 41 -1.33 -21.41 -4.54
C LEU A 41 -1.64 -22.02 -5.92
N LYS A 42 -2.75 -22.76 -6.07
CA LYS A 42 -3.15 -23.39 -7.35
C LYS A 42 -4.22 -22.59 -8.11
N VAL A 43 -4.63 -21.43 -7.60
CA VAL A 43 -5.50 -20.50 -8.33
C VAL A 43 -4.64 -19.67 -9.29
N THR A 44 -5.09 -19.56 -10.54
CA THR A 44 -4.42 -18.83 -11.62
C THR A 44 -5.27 -17.66 -12.12
N ASP A 45 -4.80 -16.97 -13.16
CA ASP A 45 -5.58 -15.95 -13.86
C ASP A 45 -6.93 -16.47 -14.38
N TYR A 46 -7.03 -17.76 -14.72
CA TYR A 46 -8.31 -18.35 -15.10
C TYR A 46 -9.29 -18.40 -13.93
N GLY A 47 -8.84 -18.77 -12.73
CA GLY A 47 -9.66 -18.71 -11.53
C GLY A 47 -10.11 -17.28 -11.21
N LEU A 48 -9.22 -16.30 -11.40
CA LEU A 48 -9.57 -14.89 -11.22
C LEU A 48 -10.57 -14.39 -12.28
N SER A 49 -10.55 -14.94 -13.50
CA SER A 49 -11.59 -14.68 -14.52
C SER A 49 -12.98 -15.19 -14.12
N LEU A 50 -13.05 -16.32 -13.41
CA LEU A 50 -14.29 -16.87 -12.85
C LEU A 50 -14.81 -15.99 -11.71
N VAL A 51 -13.92 -15.48 -10.85
CA VAL A 51 -14.26 -14.49 -9.82
C VAL A 51 -14.81 -13.22 -10.46
N ALA A 52 -14.10 -12.65 -11.44
CA ALA A 52 -14.50 -11.44 -12.15
C ALA A 52 -15.91 -11.57 -12.78
N SER A 53 -16.18 -12.71 -13.42
CA SER A 53 -17.47 -12.99 -14.06
C SER A 53 -18.60 -13.26 -13.06
N GLY A 54 -18.30 -13.93 -11.94
CA GLY A 54 -19.30 -14.34 -10.95
C GLY A 54 -19.59 -13.28 -9.88
N CYS A 55 -18.65 -12.38 -9.60
CA CYS A 55 -18.68 -11.46 -8.45
C CYS A 55 -18.54 -9.98 -8.88
N PRO A 56 -19.46 -9.42 -9.67
CA PRO A 56 -19.37 -8.02 -10.13
C PRO A 56 -19.50 -6.99 -8.98
N SER A 57 -20.11 -7.39 -7.86
CA SER A 57 -20.32 -6.55 -6.67
C SER A 57 -19.11 -6.52 -5.72
N LEU A 58 -17.98 -7.10 -6.10
CA LEU A 58 -16.83 -7.24 -5.22
C LEU A 58 -16.24 -5.87 -4.85
N THR A 59 -16.11 -5.64 -3.55
CA THR A 59 -15.54 -4.42 -2.95
C THR A 59 -14.19 -4.66 -2.29
N SER A 60 -13.91 -5.91 -1.89
CA SER A 60 -12.64 -6.27 -1.28
C SER A 60 -12.18 -7.65 -1.74
N ILE A 61 -10.90 -7.74 -2.11
CA ILE A 61 -10.28 -9.02 -2.40
C ILE A 61 -8.87 -9.10 -1.79
N SER A 62 -8.55 -10.23 -1.19
CA SER A 62 -7.21 -10.54 -0.73
C SER A 62 -6.66 -11.72 -1.52
N LEU A 63 -5.48 -11.52 -2.10
CA LEU A 63 -4.72 -12.46 -2.92
C LEU A 63 -3.32 -12.67 -2.32
N TYR A 64 -3.17 -12.53 -1.00
CA TYR A 64 -1.87 -12.63 -0.33
C TYR A 64 -1.17 -13.92 -0.75
N ARG A 65 0.05 -13.80 -1.29
CA ARG A 65 0.88 -14.94 -1.71
C ARG A 65 0.21 -15.84 -2.76
N CYS A 66 -0.69 -15.32 -3.59
CA CYS A 66 -1.19 -16.01 -4.79
C CYS A 66 -0.19 -15.90 -5.95
N ILE A 67 0.87 -16.71 -5.88
CA ILE A 67 2.04 -16.60 -6.78
C ILE A 67 1.77 -16.89 -8.26
N ASN A 68 0.61 -17.47 -8.61
CA ASN A 68 0.23 -17.84 -9.97
C ASN A 68 -0.78 -16.87 -10.61
N ILE A 69 -1.02 -15.72 -9.97
CA ILE A 69 -1.81 -14.62 -10.51
C ILE A 69 -0.87 -13.56 -11.10
N SER A 70 -1.13 -13.14 -12.34
CA SER A 70 -0.33 -12.19 -13.10
C SER A 70 -1.10 -10.90 -13.39
N ASP A 71 -0.47 -10.01 -14.16
CA ASP A 71 -1.11 -8.78 -14.65
C ASP A 71 -2.39 -9.03 -15.46
N ASP A 72 -2.49 -10.15 -16.18
CA ASP A 72 -3.66 -10.47 -17.03
C ASP A 72 -4.88 -10.84 -16.18
N GLY A 73 -4.66 -11.53 -15.07
CA GLY A 73 -5.70 -11.78 -14.06
C GLY A 73 -6.18 -10.48 -13.43
N LEU A 74 -5.27 -9.57 -13.07
CA LEU A 74 -5.63 -8.26 -12.53
C LEU A 74 -6.39 -7.39 -13.53
N GLU A 75 -6.02 -7.40 -14.81
CA GLU A 75 -6.75 -6.69 -15.86
C GLU A 75 -8.18 -7.23 -16.01
N THR A 76 -8.34 -8.55 -15.97
CA THR A 76 -9.66 -9.21 -16.00
C THR A 76 -10.50 -8.82 -14.79
N LEU A 77 -9.91 -8.80 -13.59
CA LEU A 77 -10.60 -8.37 -12.39
C LEU A 77 -11.00 -6.89 -12.46
N ALA A 78 -10.09 -6.02 -12.90
CA ALA A 78 -10.28 -4.57 -13.00
C ALA A 78 -11.38 -4.18 -14.02
N THR A 79 -11.62 -5.01 -15.03
CA THR A 79 -12.65 -4.75 -16.05
C THR A 79 -14.05 -5.12 -15.58
N ALA A 80 -14.20 -6.13 -14.70
CA ALA A 80 -15.51 -6.58 -14.22
C ALA A 80 -15.89 -6.01 -12.84
N CYS A 81 -14.95 -5.94 -11.90
CA CYS A 81 -15.20 -5.55 -10.51
C CYS A 81 -14.94 -4.04 -10.29
N LEU A 82 -15.78 -3.19 -10.90
CA LEU A 82 -15.60 -1.73 -10.87
C LEU A 82 -15.85 -1.09 -9.50
N SER A 83 -16.51 -1.82 -8.59
CA SER A 83 -16.82 -1.39 -7.21
C SER A 83 -15.69 -1.71 -6.21
N LEU A 84 -14.54 -2.19 -6.68
CA LEU A 84 -13.43 -2.59 -5.83
C LEU A 84 -12.87 -1.38 -5.05
N LYS A 85 -12.75 -1.56 -3.73
CA LYS A 85 -12.25 -0.57 -2.76
C LYS A 85 -10.95 -1.01 -2.11
N CYS A 86 -10.81 -2.30 -1.78
CA CYS A 86 -9.63 -2.80 -1.10
C CYS A 86 -9.04 -4.00 -1.83
N ILE A 87 -7.73 -3.98 -2.07
CA ILE A 87 -7.03 -5.12 -2.65
C ILE A 87 -5.70 -5.38 -1.93
N ASN A 88 -5.47 -6.64 -1.56
CA ASN A 88 -4.19 -7.10 -1.06
C ASN A 88 -3.53 -8.02 -2.08
N LEU A 89 -2.38 -7.57 -2.59
CA LEU A 89 -1.53 -8.24 -3.59
C LEU A 89 -0.16 -8.60 -3.02
N SER A 90 0.04 -8.48 -1.70
CA SER A 90 1.36 -8.70 -1.12
C SER A 90 1.87 -10.11 -1.39
N TYR A 91 3.17 -10.22 -1.63
CA TYR A 91 3.86 -11.46 -2.05
C TYR A 91 3.39 -12.06 -3.40
N CYS A 92 2.69 -11.30 -4.25
CA CYS A 92 2.40 -11.73 -5.63
C CYS A 92 3.54 -11.34 -6.58
N SER A 93 4.45 -12.28 -6.84
CA SER A 93 5.68 -12.04 -7.60
C SER A 93 5.48 -11.78 -9.10
N GLN A 94 4.37 -12.24 -9.67
CA GLN A 94 4.05 -12.10 -11.11
C GLN A 94 3.26 -10.82 -11.44
N ILE A 95 2.98 -9.98 -10.45
CA ILE A 95 2.27 -8.71 -10.65
C ILE A 95 3.29 -7.58 -10.82
N SER A 96 3.03 -6.71 -11.81
CA SER A 96 3.85 -5.55 -12.14
C SER A 96 3.02 -4.27 -12.20
N ASP A 97 3.67 -3.18 -12.60
CA ASP A 97 2.99 -1.91 -12.85
C ASP A 97 1.91 -1.99 -13.97
N LYS A 98 1.96 -2.99 -14.86
CA LYS A 98 0.90 -3.20 -15.88
C LYS A 98 -0.44 -3.54 -15.22
N GLY A 99 -0.47 -4.53 -14.33
CA GLY A 99 -1.68 -4.94 -13.62
C GLY A 99 -2.18 -3.85 -12.67
N LEU A 100 -1.26 -3.17 -11.97
CA LEU A 100 -1.62 -2.02 -11.13
C LEU A 100 -2.25 -0.89 -11.93
N LYS A 101 -1.74 -0.57 -13.12
CA LYS A 101 -2.32 0.44 -14.00
C LYS A 101 -3.75 0.09 -14.40
N ALA A 102 -4.03 -1.17 -14.71
CA ALA A 102 -5.39 -1.60 -15.02
C ALA A 102 -6.34 -1.36 -13.83
N LEU A 103 -5.93 -1.78 -12.62
CA LEU A 103 -6.70 -1.56 -11.39
C LEU A 103 -6.95 -0.07 -11.10
N THR A 104 -5.89 0.74 -11.06
CA THR A 104 -5.99 2.15 -10.64
C THR A 104 -6.75 3.03 -11.64
N GLN A 105 -6.76 2.66 -12.93
CA GLN A 105 -7.47 3.40 -13.97
C GLN A 105 -8.95 3.01 -14.10
N ARG A 106 -9.30 1.76 -13.79
CA ARG A 106 -10.68 1.24 -13.93
C ARG A 106 -11.45 1.30 -12.62
N CYS A 107 -10.86 0.84 -11.52
CA CYS A 107 -11.49 0.82 -10.19
C CYS A 107 -11.37 2.21 -9.54
N ARG A 108 -12.16 3.18 -9.99
CA ARG A 108 -12.11 4.57 -9.51
C ARG A 108 -12.60 4.78 -8.06
N GLN A 109 -13.10 3.72 -7.43
CA GLN A 109 -13.48 3.67 -6.02
C GLN A 109 -12.42 3.00 -5.13
N LEU A 110 -11.27 2.63 -5.68
CA LEU A 110 -10.19 2.00 -4.92
C LEU A 110 -9.72 2.94 -3.80
N GLN A 111 -9.64 2.42 -2.59
CA GLN A 111 -9.32 3.11 -1.34
C GLN A 111 -8.01 2.60 -0.73
N ALA A 112 -7.81 1.28 -0.74
CA ALA A 112 -6.65 0.65 -0.12
C ALA A 112 -5.99 -0.37 -1.06
N VAL A 113 -4.68 -0.28 -1.19
CA VAL A 113 -3.85 -1.21 -1.96
C VAL A 113 -2.64 -1.64 -1.14
N ASN A 114 -2.49 -2.94 -0.91
CA ASN A 114 -1.26 -3.51 -0.39
C ASN A 114 -0.53 -4.27 -1.49
N ILE A 115 0.71 -3.86 -1.79
CA ILE A 115 1.60 -4.45 -2.79
C ILE A 115 2.94 -4.90 -2.18
N SER A 116 3.00 -5.02 -0.86
CA SER A 116 4.22 -5.28 -0.14
C SER A 116 4.90 -6.58 -0.61
N HIS A 117 6.23 -6.58 -0.68
CA HIS A 117 7.02 -7.68 -1.26
C HIS A 117 6.75 -8.01 -2.73
N CYS A 118 6.09 -7.15 -3.50
CA CYS A 118 6.03 -7.31 -4.95
C CYS A 118 7.26 -6.68 -5.61
N GLU A 119 8.26 -7.52 -5.92
CA GLU A 119 9.56 -7.07 -6.43
C GLU A 119 9.53 -6.50 -7.86
N SER A 120 8.49 -6.82 -8.64
CA SER A 120 8.32 -6.38 -10.02
C SER A 120 7.64 -5.01 -10.13
N ILE A 121 7.22 -4.41 -9.00
CA ILE A 121 6.55 -3.11 -8.97
C ILE A 121 7.56 -1.99 -8.74
N ARG A 122 7.48 -0.95 -9.57
CA ARG A 122 8.22 0.32 -9.46
C ARG A 122 7.32 1.49 -9.03
N GLY A 123 5.99 1.31 -9.09
CA GLY A 123 4.98 2.26 -8.62
C GLY A 123 4.38 3.13 -9.74
N VAL A 124 4.91 3.06 -10.97
CA VAL A 124 4.39 3.84 -12.10
C VAL A 124 2.96 3.43 -12.50
N GLY A 125 2.52 2.23 -12.09
CA GLY A 125 1.14 1.77 -12.25
C GLY A 125 0.11 2.58 -11.47
N PHE A 126 0.54 3.40 -10.50
CA PHE A 126 -0.36 4.32 -9.79
C PHE A 126 -0.59 5.65 -10.52
N LYS A 127 0.12 5.93 -11.62
CA LYS A 127 -0.02 7.18 -12.35
C LYS A 127 -1.46 7.38 -12.84
N GLY A 128 -2.10 8.45 -12.38
CA GLY A 128 -3.50 8.76 -12.70
C GLY A 128 -4.52 8.01 -11.83
N CYS A 129 -4.10 7.49 -10.67
CA CYS A 129 -4.99 6.94 -9.65
C CYS A 129 -6.02 7.99 -9.20
N SER A 130 -7.17 7.50 -8.73
CA SER A 130 -8.26 8.35 -8.23
C SER A 130 -7.91 8.93 -6.86
N LYS A 131 -8.49 10.10 -6.53
CA LYS A 131 -8.44 10.68 -5.17
C LYS A 131 -9.12 9.81 -4.11
N SER A 132 -9.85 8.78 -4.51
CA SER A 132 -10.40 7.79 -3.57
C SER A 132 -9.31 6.95 -2.92
N LEU A 133 -8.15 6.79 -3.59
CA LEU A 133 -7.04 6.01 -3.08
C LEU A 133 -6.40 6.79 -1.94
N THR A 134 -6.53 6.24 -0.74
CA THR A 134 -6.17 6.88 0.52
C THR A 134 -5.10 6.10 1.26
N HIS A 135 -4.98 4.79 1.02
CA HIS A 135 -4.08 3.90 1.75
C HIS A 135 -3.25 3.06 0.78
N VAL A 136 -1.92 3.17 0.86
CA VAL A 136 -0.99 2.34 0.08
C VAL A 136 0.08 1.75 1.00
N GLU A 137 0.18 0.43 1.00
CA GLU A 137 1.25 -0.33 1.64
C GLU A 137 2.16 -0.91 0.56
N ALA A 138 3.42 -0.49 0.55
CA ALA A 138 4.41 -0.87 -0.45
C ALA A 138 5.79 -1.17 0.16
N TRP A 139 5.80 -1.70 1.39
CA TRP A 139 7.05 -2.04 2.04
C TRP A 139 7.75 -3.19 1.32
N SER A 140 9.08 -3.13 1.25
CA SER A 140 9.91 -4.09 0.51
C SER A 140 9.62 -4.16 -1.01
N CYS A 141 8.98 -3.14 -1.60
CA CYS A 141 8.92 -2.95 -3.05
C CYS A 141 10.18 -2.25 -3.59
N LYS A 142 10.38 -2.28 -4.91
CA LYS A 142 11.47 -1.57 -5.59
C LYS A 142 10.97 -0.24 -6.17
N LEU A 143 10.19 0.54 -5.41
CA LEU A 143 9.60 1.78 -5.91
C LEU A 143 10.68 2.75 -6.38
N ASN A 144 10.42 3.41 -7.52
CA ASN A 144 11.28 4.44 -8.07
C ASN A 144 10.66 5.84 -7.85
N PRO A 145 11.43 6.91 -8.10
CA PRO A 145 10.95 8.30 -7.98
C PRO A 145 9.64 8.61 -8.70
N GLU A 146 9.51 8.16 -9.95
CA GLU A 146 8.30 8.37 -10.75
C GLU A 146 7.11 7.63 -10.14
N GLY A 147 7.34 6.44 -9.59
CA GLY A 147 6.31 5.61 -8.95
C GLY A 147 5.81 6.21 -7.64
N VAL A 148 6.70 6.70 -6.78
CA VAL A 148 6.29 7.44 -5.57
C VAL A 148 5.47 8.68 -5.94
N THR A 149 5.91 9.43 -6.96
CA THR A 149 5.15 10.56 -7.50
C THR A 149 3.80 10.13 -8.07
N GLY A 150 3.75 8.98 -8.74
CA GLY A 150 2.54 8.36 -9.26
C GLY A 150 1.53 8.04 -8.16
N ILE A 151 1.98 7.44 -7.06
CA ILE A 151 1.14 7.09 -5.90
C ILE A 151 0.44 8.32 -5.34
N ILE A 152 1.17 9.41 -5.11
CA ILE A 152 0.62 10.64 -4.53
C ILE A 152 -0.11 11.52 -5.54
N SER A 153 0.03 11.27 -6.85
CA SER A 153 -0.55 12.10 -7.91
C SER A 153 -2.07 12.18 -7.90
N GLY A 154 -2.75 11.19 -7.31
CA GLY A 154 -4.20 11.20 -7.14
C GLY A 154 -4.71 12.18 -6.08
N GLY A 155 -3.83 12.69 -5.21
CA GLY A 155 -4.17 13.68 -4.18
C GLY A 155 -5.01 13.17 -3.01
N GLY A 156 -5.30 11.86 -2.96
CA GLY A 156 -6.13 11.25 -1.91
C GLY A 156 -5.36 10.61 -0.76
N ILE A 157 -4.04 10.43 -0.89
CA ILE A 157 -3.26 9.59 0.03
C ILE A 157 -3.22 10.17 1.44
N GLU A 158 -3.69 9.38 2.40
CA GLU A 158 -3.67 9.64 3.84
C GLU A 158 -2.67 8.75 4.57
N TYR A 159 -2.51 7.50 4.12
CA TYR A 159 -1.56 6.52 4.65
C TYR A 159 -0.64 6.03 3.53
N LEU A 160 0.67 6.15 3.75
CA LEU A 160 1.69 5.66 2.83
C LEU A 160 2.80 4.94 3.58
N ASP A 161 2.92 3.63 3.33
CA ASP A 161 4.06 2.85 3.77
C ASP A 161 4.97 2.53 2.59
N VAL A 162 6.19 3.07 2.61
CA VAL A 162 7.24 2.79 1.63
C VAL A 162 8.53 2.36 2.34
N SER A 163 8.39 1.57 3.40
CA SER A 163 9.52 1.06 4.17
C SER A 163 10.42 0.13 3.36
N CYS A 164 11.69 0.03 3.76
CA CYS A 164 12.71 -0.82 3.14
C CYS A 164 13.02 -0.49 1.67
N LEU A 165 12.94 0.77 1.24
CA LEU A 165 13.40 1.22 -0.08
C LEU A 165 14.94 1.31 -0.18
N SER A 166 15.67 0.30 0.28
CA SER A 166 17.14 0.29 0.28
C SER A 166 17.78 0.10 -1.11
N TRP A 167 16.97 -0.08 -2.16
CA TRP A 167 17.42 -0.49 -3.49
C TRP A 167 17.88 0.68 -4.38
N TYR A 168 17.44 1.91 -4.08
CA TYR A 168 17.81 3.11 -4.82
C TYR A 168 18.19 4.25 -3.86
N PRO A 169 19.17 5.09 -4.22
CA PRO A 169 19.36 6.36 -3.55
C PRO A 169 18.12 7.23 -3.81
N LEU A 170 17.17 7.25 -2.88
CA LEU A 170 15.95 8.04 -3.00
C LEU A 170 16.27 9.53 -3.05
N GLY A 171 17.29 10.01 -2.34
CA GLY A 171 17.76 11.40 -2.43
C GLY A 171 16.61 12.42 -2.32
N ASP A 172 16.65 13.44 -3.17
CA ASP A 172 15.62 14.49 -3.28
C ASP A 172 14.34 14.06 -4.00
N THR A 173 14.20 12.80 -4.41
CA THR A 173 13.03 12.36 -5.18
C THR A 173 11.75 12.27 -4.33
N LEU A 174 11.90 12.13 -3.02
CA LEU A 174 10.82 12.17 -2.04
C LEU A 174 10.27 13.58 -1.82
N LEU A 175 10.89 14.61 -2.41
CA LEU A 175 10.34 15.95 -2.41
C LEU A 175 8.91 15.97 -2.95
N GLY A 176 8.52 15.07 -3.86
CA GLY A 176 7.13 14.97 -4.33
C GLY A 176 6.12 14.79 -3.19
N ILE A 177 6.47 14.02 -2.16
CA ILE A 177 5.59 13.71 -1.01
C ILE A 177 5.16 14.97 -0.27
N ARG A 178 5.99 16.03 -0.26
CA ARG A 178 5.65 17.33 0.33
C ARG A 178 4.37 17.96 -0.24
N LEU A 179 3.94 17.52 -1.42
CA LEU A 179 2.73 17.97 -2.08
C LEU A 179 1.47 17.23 -1.62
N SER A 180 1.61 16.13 -0.86
CA SER A 180 0.49 15.39 -0.32
C SER A 180 -0.10 16.13 0.87
N SER A 181 -1.18 16.88 0.62
CA SER A 181 -1.85 17.69 1.64
C SER A 181 -2.68 16.89 2.63
N ASN A 182 -3.05 15.65 2.28
CA ASN A 182 -3.91 14.78 3.09
C ASN A 182 -3.14 13.74 3.90
N LEU A 183 -1.82 13.67 3.75
CA LEU A 183 -1.00 12.65 4.36
C LEU A 183 -1.00 12.78 5.89
N LYS A 184 -1.46 11.74 6.57
CA LYS A 184 -1.50 11.62 8.04
C LYS A 184 -0.47 10.64 8.56
N VAL A 185 -0.24 9.55 7.84
CA VAL A 185 0.72 8.50 8.23
C VAL A 185 1.72 8.28 7.10
N LEU A 186 3.01 8.36 7.44
CA LEU A 186 4.11 8.10 6.53
C LEU A 186 5.12 7.15 7.17
N ASN A 187 5.36 6.01 6.52
CA ASN A 187 6.36 5.04 6.97
C ASN A 187 7.57 5.00 6.03
N PHE A 188 8.72 5.36 6.57
CA PHE A 188 10.04 5.32 5.95
C PHE A 188 10.99 4.38 6.71
N ARG A 189 10.47 3.43 7.49
CA ARG A 189 11.32 2.49 8.23
C ARG A 189 12.35 1.83 7.31
N MET A 190 13.62 1.79 7.73
CA MET A 190 14.75 1.25 6.95
C MET A 190 15.02 1.94 5.60
N CYS A 191 14.48 3.13 5.36
CA CYS A 191 14.82 3.92 4.18
C CYS A 191 16.10 4.74 4.43
N ARG A 192 17.25 4.07 4.33
CA ARG A 192 18.58 4.66 4.61
C ARG A 192 19.04 5.72 3.60
N SER A 193 18.34 5.84 2.47
CA SER A 193 18.68 6.78 1.39
C SER A 193 17.86 8.07 1.39
N VAL A 194 17.00 8.28 2.39
CA VAL A 194 16.25 9.53 2.57
C VAL A 194 17.23 10.61 3.03
N SER A 195 17.25 11.75 2.31
CA SER A 195 18.10 12.90 2.63
C SER A 195 17.45 13.87 3.61
N ASP A 196 18.26 14.67 4.31
CA ASP A 196 17.85 15.80 5.14
C ASP A 196 16.89 16.75 4.41
N THR A 197 17.22 17.07 3.16
CA THR A 197 16.42 17.94 2.28
C THR A 197 15.01 17.39 2.09
N SER A 198 14.86 16.08 1.90
CA SER A 198 13.56 15.41 1.78
C SER A 198 12.80 15.41 3.11
N ILE A 199 13.48 15.15 4.24
CA ILE A 199 12.86 15.20 5.57
C ILE A 199 12.35 16.61 5.86
N VAL A 200 13.17 17.65 5.66
CA VAL A 200 12.77 19.05 5.89
C VAL A 200 11.63 19.46 4.96
N ALA A 201 11.68 19.06 3.68
CA ALA A 201 10.61 19.41 2.74
C ALA A 201 9.28 18.74 3.12
N ILE A 202 9.29 17.47 3.50
CA ILE A 202 8.10 16.75 3.97
C ILE A 202 7.61 17.37 5.28
N SER A 203 8.50 17.73 6.19
CA SER A 203 8.13 18.34 7.47
C SER A 203 7.44 19.70 7.31
N MET A 204 7.80 20.46 6.27
CA MET A 204 7.19 21.75 5.94
C MET A 204 5.92 21.60 5.08
N GLY A 205 5.87 20.60 4.19
CA GLY A 205 4.78 20.43 3.22
C GLY A 205 3.59 19.60 3.74
N CYS A 206 3.85 18.53 4.48
CA CYS A 206 2.82 17.61 5.00
C CYS A 206 2.26 18.11 6.34
N THR A 207 1.47 19.17 6.29
CA THR A 207 0.95 19.84 7.50
C THR A 207 -0.03 19.01 8.33
N LEU A 208 -0.66 17.99 7.74
CA LEU A 208 -1.56 17.04 8.42
C LEU A 208 -0.86 15.77 8.90
N LEU A 209 0.46 15.66 8.78
CA LEU A 209 1.17 14.44 9.19
C LEU A 209 1.11 14.29 10.71
N GLU A 210 0.44 13.23 11.16
CA GLU A 210 0.18 12.87 12.57
C GLU A 210 1.15 11.79 13.05
N GLU A 211 1.47 10.81 12.19
CA GLU A 211 2.40 9.73 12.49
C GLU A 211 3.49 9.64 11.42
N TRP A 212 4.74 9.64 11.87
CA TRP A 212 5.90 9.48 10.99
C TRP A 212 6.87 8.44 11.53
N ASN A 213 7.11 7.40 10.75
CA ASN A 213 8.11 6.40 11.08
C ASN A 213 9.38 6.64 10.27
N LEU A 214 10.43 7.09 10.96
CA LEU A 214 11.78 7.31 10.44
C LEU A 214 12.77 6.29 11.04
N ALA A 215 12.29 5.21 11.65
CA ALA A 215 13.15 4.24 12.32
C ALA A 215 14.16 3.65 11.35
N LEU A 216 15.42 3.54 11.76
CA LEU A 216 16.55 3.04 10.96
C LEU A 216 16.85 3.93 9.72
N CYS A 217 16.43 5.19 9.72
CA CYS A 217 16.94 6.23 8.81
C CYS A 217 18.21 6.88 9.40
N HIS A 218 18.95 7.59 8.57
CA HIS A 218 20.22 8.19 8.99
C HIS A 218 20.08 9.59 9.61
N GLU A 219 18.93 10.25 9.51
CA GLU A 219 18.89 11.71 9.66
C GLU A 219 17.89 12.24 10.70
N ALA A 220 18.10 13.48 11.17
CA ALA A 220 17.38 14.09 12.29
C ALA A 220 16.42 15.21 11.85
N LEU A 221 15.24 15.27 12.49
CA LEU A 221 14.26 16.35 12.31
C LEU A 221 14.75 17.63 13.00
N ARG A 222 14.81 18.75 12.25
CA ARG A 222 15.18 20.06 12.81
C ARG A 222 13.99 20.91 13.24
N ASP A 223 12.94 21.00 12.42
CA ASP A 223 11.64 21.61 12.74
C ASP A 223 10.61 21.19 11.66
N GLY A 224 9.38 20.84 12.05
CA GLY A 224 8.28 20.63 11.10
C GLY A 224 7.28 19.53 11.49
N CYS A 225 6.18 19.48 10.75
CA CYS A 225 4.91 18.79 11.01
C CYS A 225 4.19 19.30 12.27
N ARG A 226 3.39 20.37 12.12
CA ARG A 226 2.63 20.97 13.23
C ARG A 226 1.74 19.95 13.94
N SER A 227 1.08 19.08 13.15
CA SER A 227 0.14 18.07 13.62
C SER A 227 0.79 16.78 14.12
N LEU A 228 2.13 16.64 14.02
CA LEU A 228 2.82 15.41 14.39
C LEU A 228 2.57 15.11 15.88
N SER A 229 2.10 13.90 16.14
CA SER A 229 1.83 13.36 17.47
C SER A 229 2.65 12.11 17.76
N VAL A 230 3.02 11.33 16.75
CA VAL A 230 3.80 10.09 16.92
C VAL A 230 5.01 10.11 15.99
N LEU A 231 6.19 9.84 16.54
CA LEU A 231 7.43 9.77 15.79
C LEU A 231 8.24 8.53 16.20
N TYR A 232 8.62 7.70 15.23
CA TYR A 232 9.50 6.54 15.46
C TYR A 232 10.92 6.86 14.98
N LEU A 233 11.92 6.76 15.86
CA LEU A 233 13.34 7.08 15.59
C LEU A 233 14.31 5.95 15.99
N ASN A 234 13.81 4.77 16.37
CA ASN A 234 14.66 3.69 16.83
C ASN A 234 15.67 3.27 15.75
N GLY A 235 16.93 3.08 16.17
CA GLY A 235 18.02 2.63 15.30
C GLY A 235 18.55 3.68 14.32
N CYS A 236 18.20 4.94 14.47
CA CYS A 236 18.79 6.04 13.69
C CYS A 236 20.20 6.38 14.21
N VAL A 237 21.23 5.94 13.48
CA VAL A 237 22.63 5.98 13.94
C VAL A 237 23.23 7.37 14.10
N HIS A 238 22.67 8.42 13.47
CA HIS A 238 23.16 9.80 13.63
C HIS A 238 22.26 10.68 14.51
N VAL A 239 21.15 10.15 15.04
CA VAL A 239 20.33 10.90 15.99
C VAL A 239 21.00 10.84 17.36
N THR A 240 21.71 11.92 17.71
CA THR A 240 22.35 12.03 19.02
C THR A 240 21.32 12.22 20.15
N PRO A 241 21.60 11.76 21.39
CA PRO A 241 20.72 12.03 22.53
C PRO A 241 20.43 13.52 22.72
N PHE A 242 21.42 14.38 22.49
CA PHE A 242 21.28 15.83 22.56
C PHE A 242 20.30 16.38 21.51
N ALA A 243 20.38 15.90 20.26
CA ALA A 243 19.43 16.30 19.22
C ALA A 243 18.00 15.85 19.57
N LEU A 244 17.85 14.67 20.18
CA LEU A 244 16.56 14.17 20.64
C LEU A 244 15.99 14.99 21.79
N GLU A 245 16.81 15.38 22.77
CA GLU A 245 16.42 16.27 23.86
C GLU A 245 16.02 17.65 23.36
N LEU A 246 16.79 18.21 22.42
CA LEU A 246 16.50 19.49 21.77
C LEU A 246 15.16 19.42 21.00
N PHE A 247 14.90 18.32 20.28
CA PHE A 247 13.62 18.13 19.62
C PHE A 247 12.47 18.07 20.64
N LYS A 248 12.63 17.29 21.73
CA LYS A 248 11.63 17.20 22.81
C LYS A 248 11.37 18.55 23.48
N SER A 249 12.38 19.42 23.62
CA SER A 249 12.18 20.76 24.19
C SER A 249 11.35 21.67 23.30
N HIS A 250 11.42 21.50 21.96
CA HIS A 250 10.63 22.28 21.00
C HIS A 250 9.26 21.65 20.70
N ARG A 251 9.13 20.33 20.85
CA ARG A 251 7.97 19.52 20.45
C ARG A 251 7.53 18.55 21.56
N ALA A 252 7.28 19.08 22.76
CA ALA A 252 6.88 18.27 23.93
C ALA A 252 5.58 17.48 23.73
N ASN A 253 4.75 17.85 22.75
CA ASN A 253 3.51 17.18 22.39
C ASN A 253 3.69 15.94 21.48
N VAL A 254 4.92 15.66 21.00
CA VAL A 254 5.21 14.49 20.14
C VAL A 254 5.63 13.30 21.00
N CYS A 255 4.90 12.21 20.90
CA CYS A 255 5.25 10.92 21.49
C CYS A 255 6.31 10.22 20.62
N ILE A 256 7.49 9.98 21.20
CA ILE A 256 8.55 9.21 20.54
C ILE A 256 8.45 7.75 20.97
N LYS A 257 8.31 6.84 20.00
CA LYS A 257 8.12 5.40 20.23
C LYS A 257 9.28 4.58 19.65
N ASP A 258 9.55 3.44 20.30
CA ASP A 258 10.63 2.53 19.92
C ASP A 258 10.20 1.40 18.97
N GLU A 259 8.91 1.04 18.94
CA GLU A 259 8.34 -0.01 18.06
C GLU A 259 6.91 0.31 17.61
N GLU A 260 6.59 0.00 16.34
CA GLU A 260 5.21 -0.07 15.85
C GLU A 260 4.49 -1.22 16.55
N GLY A 261 3.38 -0.94 17.23
CA GLY A 261 2.45 -2.00 17.57
C GLY A 261 1.96 -2.62 16.26
N SER A 262 2.30 -3.87 16.00
CA SER A 262 1.84 -4.61 14.83
C SER A 262 0.30 -4.62 14.87
N ILE A 263 -0.35 -4.00 13.88
CA ILE A 263 -1.79 -4.15 13.63
C ILE A 263 -1.96 -5.31 12.66
#